data_AF-A0A6V7WSE6-F1
#
_entry.id   AF-A0A6V7WSE6-F1
#
_cell.length_a   1.000
_cell.length_b   1.000
_cell.length_c   1.000
_cell.angle_alpha   90.00
_cell.angle_beta   90.00
_cell.angle_gamma   90.00
#
_symmetry.space_group_name_H-M   'P 1'
#
loop_
_entity.id
_entity.type
_entity.pdbx_description
1 polymer ?
#
loop_
_entity_poly.entity_id
_entity_poly.type
_entity_poly.pdbx_seq_one_letter_code
_entity_poly.pdbx_strand_id
1 'polypeptide(L)'
;MFGYLSGTILTIMCSKIILIYTSENLLFLIKKFFFTFANWDWPMPVLVEPLNPKQQLNSKEDINLRPWEITDIDPSNGHEGDQMPVISPLYPEQNTAYNVNLNTRKLITKIMKEGL
;
A
#
# COMPACT_ATOMS: atom_id res chain seq x y z
N MET A 1 -5.09 -4.01 -17.35
CA MET A 1 -4.18 -4.61 -16.36
C MET A 1 -5.02 -5.29 -15.29
N PHE A 2 -4.70 -6.51 -14.86
CA PHE A 2 -5.51 -7.23 -13.86
C PHE A 2 -5.18 -6.69 -12.46
N GLY A 3 -6.16 -6.16 -11.73
CA GLY A 3 -6.02 -5.46 -10.45
C GLY A 3 -5.60 -6.32 -9.26
N TYR A 4 -4.51 -7.08 -9.38
CA TYR A 4 -3.98 -7.98 -8.37
C TYR A 4 -2.62 -7.52 -7.85
N LEU A 5 -2.15 -8.16 -6.77
CA LEU A 5 -0.88 -7.87 -6.13
C LEU A 5 0.29 -8.32 -7.02
N SER A 6 1.12 -7.38 -7.43
CA SER A 6 2.39 -7.62 -8.11
C SER A 6 3.51 -7.86 -7.11
N GLY A 7 4.68 -8.30 -7.58
CA GLY A 7 5.86 -8.49 -6.73
C GLY A 7 6.25 -7.22 -5.97
N THR A 8 6.17 -6.04 -6.60
CA THR A 8 6.45 -4.76 -5.94
C THR A 8 5.49 -4.48 -4.78
N ILE A 9 4.19 -4.70 -4.99
CA ILE A 9 3.17 -4.50 -3.97
C ILE A 9 3.43 -5.43 -2.77
N LEU A 10 3.66 -6.72 -3.04
CA LEU A 10 3.97 -7.71 -2.01
C LEU A 10 5.25 -7.36 -1.24
N THR A 11 6.29 -6.89 -1.91
CA THR A 11 7.54 -6.47 -1.26
C THR A 11 7.29 -5.34 -0.26
N ILE A 12 6.55 -4.29 -0.65
CA ILE A 12 6.25 -3.15 0.25
C ILE A 12 5.42 -3.63 1.46
N MET A 13 4.40 -4.47 1.20
CA MET A 13 3.58 -5.07 2.27
C MET A 13 4.44 -5.92 3.23
N CYS A 14 5.34 -6.76 2.71
CA CYS A 14 6.27 -7.54 3.52
C CYS A 14 7.22 -6.66 4.33
N SER A 15 7.77 -5.61 3.73
CA SER A 15 8.62 -4.63 4.43
C SER A 15 7.89 -4.00 5.61
N LYS A 16 6.60 -3.65 5.47
CA LYS A 16 5.80 -3.13 6.59
C LYS A 16 5.73 -4.11 7.76
N ILE A 17 5.52 -5.39 7.48
CA ILE A 17 5.46 -6.44 8.52
C ILE A 17 6.81 -6.60 9.21
N ILE A 18 7.90 -6.63 8.45
CA ILE A 18 9.26 -6.74 8.99
C ILE A 18 9.57 -5.54 9.90
N LEU A 19 9.14 -4.34 9.53
CA LEU A 19 9.34 -3.12 10.34
C LEU A 19 8.52 -3.11 11.64
N ILE A 20 7.34 -3.73 11.66
CA ILE A 20 6.52 -3.86 12.88
C ILE A 20 7.08 -4.96 13.80
N TYR A 21 7.54 -6.07 13.23
CA TYR A 21 7.97 -7.28 13.93
C TYR A 21 9.47 -7.54 13.75
N THR A 22 10.29 -6.56 14.13
CA THR A 22 11.75 -6.62 14.02
C THR A 22 12.32 -7.81 14.82
N SER A 23 13.24 -8.56 14.21
CA SER A 23 13.96 -9.69 14.84
C SER A 23 13.15 -10.97 15.11
N GLU A 24 12.05 -11.18 14.39
CA GLU A 24 11.24 -12.39 14.49
C GLU A 24 11.63 -13.47 13.46
N ASN A 25 11.25 -14.73 13.73
CA ASN A 25 11.47 -15.84 12.80
C ASN A 25 10.59 -15.71 11.53
N LEU A 26 11.09 -16.21 10.39
CA LEU A 26 10.35 -16.22 9.12
C LEU A 26 8.92 -16.78 9.22
N LEU A 27 8.71 -17.90 9.93
CA LEU A 27 7.38 -18.50 10.08
C LEU A 27 6.42 -17.56 10.83
N PHE A 28 6.93 -16.84 11.83
CA PHE A 28 6.17 -15.84 12.55
C PHE A 28 5.80 -14.66 11.63
N LEU A 29 6.76 -14.16 10.84
CA LEU A 29 6.53 -13.07 9.89
C LEU A 29 5.48 -13.43 8.84
N ILE A 30 5.51 -14.66 8.29
CA ILE A 30 4.50 -15.13 7.33
C ILE A 30 3.11 -15.16 7.98
N LYS A 31 2.98 -15.71 9.19
CA LYS A 31 1.70 -15.72 9.93
C LYS A 31 1.20 -14.30 10.20
N LYS A 32 2.10 -13.39 10.59
CA LYS A 32 1.77 -11.98 10.81
C LYS A 32 1.41 -11.25 9.54
N PHE A 33 2.00 -11.58 8.40
CA PHE A 33 1.63 -11.01 7.12
C PHE A 33 0.15 -11.31 6.79
N PHE A 34 -0.24 -12.58 6.80
CA PHE A 34 -1.63 -12.96 6.55
C PHE A 34 -2.58 -12.37 7.58
N PHE A 35 -2.25 -12.46 8.87
CA PHE A 35 -3.08 -11.89 9.94
C PHE A 35 -3.30 -10.39 9.80
N THR A 36 -2.24 -9.63 9.49
CA THR A 36 -2.30 -8.17 9.38
C THR A 36 -3.14 -7.77 8.19
N PHE A 37 -2.89 -8.34 7.00
CA PHE A 37 -3.59 -7.93 5.78
C PHE A 37 -4.98 -8.56 5.60
N ALA A 38 -5.29 -9.63 6.33
CA ALA A 38 -6.65 -10.16 6.47
C ALA A 38 -7.59 -9.23 7.26
N ASN A 39 -7.03 -8.50 8.23
CA ASN A 39 -7.75 -7.63 9.17
C ASN A 39 -7.40 -6.14 8.96
N TRP A 40 -6.75 -5.79 7.86
CA TRP A 40 -6.37 -4.42 7.59
C TRP A 40 -7.60 -3.57 7.24
N ASP A 41 -7.69 -2.39 7.83
CA ASP A 41 -8.81 -1.45 7.67
C ASP A 41 -8.73 -0.70 6.34
N TRP A 42 -8.79 -1.42 5.22
CA TRP A 42 -8.82 -0.81 3.90
C TRP A 42 -9.96 0.24 3.79
N PRO A 43 -9.70 1.43 3.21
CA PRO A 43 -8.55 1.81 2.39
C PRO A 43 -7.39 2.49 3.16
N MET A 44 -7.18 2.23 4.45
CA MET A 44 -6.01 2.77 5.17
C MET A 44 -4.69 2.43 4.42
N PRO A 45 -3.79 3.40 4.18
CA PRO A 45 -2.62 3.17 3.34
C PRO A 45 -1.55 2.33 4.05
N VAL A 46 -0.90 1.46 3.28
CA VAL A 46 0.32 0.78 3.73
C VAL A 46 1.51 1.69 3.46
N LEU A 47 2.04 2.27 4.53
CA LEU A 47 3.20 3.16 4.53
C LEU A 47 4.40 2.47 5.18
N VAL A 48 5.51 2.36 4.44
CA VAL A 48 6.81 1.91 4.96
C VAL A 48 7.50 3.02 5.73
N GLU A 49 7.42 4.25 5.23
CA GLU A 49 7.88 5.47 5.90
C GLU A 49 6.72 6.48 5.99
N PRO A 50 6.72 7.38 7.00
CA PRO A 50 5.75 8.46 7.05
C PRO A 50 5.89 9.38 5.83
N LEU A 51 4.77 9.79 5.24
CA LEU A 51 4.76 10.81 4.18
C LEU A 51 5.44 12.07 4.70
N ASN A 52 6.46 12.55 3.98
CA ASN A 52 7.25 13.70 4.41
C ASN A 52 7.05 14.88 3.45
N PRO A 53 6.28 15.91 3.83
CA PRO A 53 6.06 17.09 3.00
C PRO A 53 7.35 17.83 2.61
N LYS A 54 8.43 17.65 3.39
CA LYS A 54 9.71 18.33 3.14
C LYS A 54 10.60 17.64 2.10
N GLN A 55 10.28 16.40 1.69
CA GLN A 55 11.01 15.73 0.60
C GLN A 55 10.66 16.33 -0.77
N GLN A 56 9.64 17.20 -0.84
CA GLN A 56 9.03 17.68 -2.08
C GLN A 56 9.87 18.68 -2.90
N LEU A 57 10.99 19.19 -2.39
CA LEU A 57 11.62 20.37 -3.00
C LEU A 57 13.14 20.35 -2.88
N ASN A 58 13.85 19.87 -3.90
CA ASN A 58 15.27 20.16 -4.07
C ASN A 58 15.70 20.45 -5.52
N SER A 59 14.84 20.27 -6.52
CA SER A 59 15.20 20.59 -7.92
C SER A 59 14.11 21.34 -8.67
N LYS A 60 14.50 22.19 -9.61
CA LYS A 60 13.58 22.88 -10.54
C LYS A 60 12.84 21.90 -11.48
N GLU A 61 13.20 20.62 -11.47
CA GLU A 61 12.60 19.55 -12.28
C GLU A 61 11.38 18.90 -11.59
N ASP A 62 11.18 19.14 -10.29
CA ASP A 62 10.11 18.54 -9.47
C ASP A 62 8.74 19.24 -9.62
N ILE A 63 8.64 20.30 -10.41
CA ILE A 63 7.47 21.20 -10.48
C ILE A 63 6.18 20.50 -10.96
N ASN A 64 6.28 19.34 -11.61
CA ASN A 64 5.14 18.60 -12.17
C ASN A 64 4.86 17.25 -11.51
N LEU A 65 5.55 16.90 -10.42
CA LEU A 65 5.35 15.61 -9.75
C LEU A 65 4.24 15.76 -8.69
N ARG A 66 3.19 14.95 -8.80
CA ARG A 66 2.11 14.86 -7.80
C ARG A 66 2.32 13.61 -6.94
N PRO A 67 2.83 13.73 -5.69
CA PRO A 67 2.86 12.61 -4.77
C PRO A 67 1.43 12.18 -4.41
N TRP A 68 1.30 10.93 -3.98
CA TRP A 68 0.06 10.37 -3.47
C TRP A 68 -0.34 11.09 -2.18
N GLU A 69 -1.61 11.45 -2.08
CA GLU A 69 -2.17 12.13 -0.92
C GLU A 69 -3.36 11.34 -0.35
N ILE A 70 -3.67 11.56 0.93
CA ILE A 70 -4.81 10.92 1.60
C ILE A 70 -6.14 11.22 0.86
N THR A 71 -6.22 12.35 0.16
CA THR A 71 -7.37 12.75 -0.66
C THR A 71 -7.60 11.83 -1.86
N ASP A 72 -6.61 11.06 -2.31
CA ASP A 72 -6.75 10.06 -3.40
C ASP A 72 -7.57 8.82 -2.97
N ILE A 73 -7.84 8.67 -1.67
CA ILE A 73 -8.77 7.65 -1.15
C ILE A 73 -10.23 8.03 -1.41
N ASP A 74 -10.53 9.33 -1.52
CA ASP A 74 -11.90 9.83 -1.62
C ASP A 74 -12.45 9.66 -3.05
N PRO A 75 -13.63 9.02 -3.23
CA PRO A 75 -14.28 8.91 -4.52
C PRO A 75 -14.80 10.25 -5.10
N SER A 76 -14.68 11.35 -4.37
CA SER A 76 -15.24 12.67 -4.73
C SER A 76 -14.81 13.23 -6.09
N ASN A 77 -13.67 12.79 -6.65
CA ASN A 77 -13.16 13.28 -7.94
C ASN A 77 -13.49 12.36 -9.13
N GLY A 78 -14.63 11.66 -9.12
CA GLY A 78 -15.13 10.90 -10.28
C GLY A 78 -14.40 9.59 -10.57
N HIS A 79 -13.56 9.12 -9.65
CA HIS A 79 -12.96 7.79 -9.63
C HIS A 79 -13.39 7.09 -8.34
N GLU A 80 -13.35 5.76 -8.25
CA GLU A 80 -13.85 5.00 -7.08
C GLU A 80 -13.04 5.24 -5.78
N GLY A 81 -11.99 6.07 -5.84
CA GLY A 81 -10.98 6.21 -4.80
C GLY A 81 -10.07 4.98 -4.72
N ASP A 82 -8.86 5.15 -4.19
CA ASP A 82 -7.93 4.05 -4.02
C ASP A 82 -8.46 2.98 -3.05
N GLN A 83 -8.66 1.77 -3.54
CA GLN A 83 -9.30 0.69 -2.77
C GLN A 83 -8.35 -0.02 -1.80
N MET A 84 -7.06 -0.07 -2.15
CA MET A 84 -6.03 -0.80 -1.41
C MET A 84 -4.68 -0.07 -1.51
N PRO A 85 -4.53 1.14 -0.94
CA PRO A 85 -3.33 1.94 -1.19
C PRO A 85 -2.08 1.30 -0.59
N VAL A 86 -1.10 0.99 -1.44
CA VAL A 86 0.22 0.49 -1.04
C VAL A 86 1.26 1.41 -1.63
N ILE A 87 1.88 2.22 -0.77
CA ILE A 87 2.58 3.42 -1.21
C ILE A 87 4.07 3.15 -1.39
N SER A 88 4.63 3.59 -2.52
CA SER A 88 6.07 3.52 -2.76
C SER A 88 6.82 4.42 -1.76
N PRO A 89 7.95 3.96 -1.21
CA PRO A 89 8.69 4.73 -0.20
C PRO A 89 9.52 5.88 -0.80
N LEU A 90 9.78 5.87 -2.11
CA LEU A 90 10.58 6.90 -2.78
C LEU A 90 9.68 8.02 -3.29
N TYR A 91 10.11 9.26 -3.09
CA TYR A 91 9.47 10.44 -3.66
C TYR A 91 9.56 10.45 -5.21
N PRO A 92 8.50 10.84 -5.93
CA PRO A 92 7.16 11.09 -5.41
C PRO A 92 6.49 9.78 -5.00
N GLU A 93 5.93 9.74 -3.81
CA GLU A 93 5.21 8.58 -3.32
C GLU A 93 4.02 8.29 -4.24
N GLN A 94 3.82 7.04 -4.64
CA GLN A 94 2.73 6.64 -5.54
C GLN A 94 2.04 5.39 -5.00
N ASN A 95 0.73 5.26 -5.25
CA ASN A 95 0.03 4.01 -4.99
C ASN A 95 0.44 2.96 -6.03
N THR A 96 1.20 1.95 -5.59
CA THR A 96 1.62 0.83 -6.45
C THR A 96 0.48 -0.14 -6.78
N ALA A 97 -0.62 -0.08 -6.02
CA ALA A 97 -1.81 -0.91 -6.16
C ALA A 97 -3.00 -0.15 -6.79
N TYR A 98 -2.73 0.89 -7.59
CA TYR A 98 -3.75 1.74 -8.23
C TYR A 98 -4.75 0.98 -9.14
N ASN A 99 -4.40 -0.22 -9.62
CA ASN A 99 -5.31 -1.05 -10.43
C ASN A 99 -6.27 -1.90 -9.59
N VAL A 100 -6.11 -1.95 -8.25
CA VAL A 100 -6.99 -2.73 -7.37
C VAL A 100 -8.34 -2.02 -7.29
N ASN A 101 -9.40 -2.72 -7.69
CA ASN A 101 -10.77 -2.23 -7.59
C ASN A 101 -11.50 -2.94 -6.44
N LEU A 102 -12.76 -2.57 -6.22
CA LEU A 102 -13.57 -3.12 -5.12
C LEU A 102 -13.66 -4.66 -5.16
N ASN A 103 -13.76 -5.25 -6.35
CA ASN A 103 -13.93 -6.69 -6.52
C ASN A 103 -12.62 -7.44 -6.28
N THR A 104 -11.52 -6.95 -6.84
CA THR A 104 -10.21 -7.59 -6.62
C THR A 104 -9.77 -7.42 -5.18
N ARG A 105 -10.03 -6.28 -4.54
CA ARG A 105 -9.83 -6.09 -3.10
C ARG A 105 -10.57 -7.15 -2.28
N LYS A 106 -11.87 -7.35 -2.52
CA LYS A 106 -12.67 -8.38 -1.81
C LYS A 106 -12.06 -9.77 -1.94
N LEU A 107 -11.61 -10.13 -3.15
CA LEU A 107 -10.97 -11.42 -3.40
C LEU A 107 -9.61 -11.53 -2.69
N ILE A 108 -8.78 -10.49 -2.75
CA ILE A 108 -7.48 -10.44 -2.05
C ILE A 108 -7.69 -10.59 -0.55
N THR A 109 -8.62 -9.84 0.07
CA THR A 109 -8.93 -9.96 1.50
C THR A 109 -9.42 -11.36 1.87
N LYS A 110 -10.23 -12.00 1.01
CA LYS A 110 -10.65 -13.39 1.20
C LYS A 110 -9.46 -14.34 1.21
N ILE A 111 -8.57 -14.24 0.22
CA ILE A 111 -7.37 -15.08 0.12
C ILE A 111 -6.45 -14.87 1.34
N MET A 112 -6.29 -13.62 1.80
CA MET A 112 -5.49 -13.34 3.00
C MET A 112 -6.07 -14.02 4.25
N LYS A 113 -7.41 -14.10 4.36
CA LYS A 113 -8.09 -14.83 5.44
C LYS A 113 -7.94 -16.34 5.33
N GLU A 114 -7.89 -16.89 4.12
CA GLU A 114 -7.68 -18.33 3.88
C GLU A 114 -6.22 -18.75 4.14
N GLY A 115 -5.27 -17.82 4.08
CA GLY A 115 -3.86 -18.06 4.39
C GLY A 115 -3.50 -18.03 5.88
N LEU A 116 -4.47 -17.80 6.76
CA LEU A 116 -4.32 -17.87 8.22
C LEU A 116 -4.35 -19.33 8.73
#